data_AF-A0A7K6CMW7-F1
#
_entry.id   AF-A0A7K6CMW7-F1
#
_cell.length_a   1.000
_cell.length_b   1.000
_cell.length_c   1.000
_cell.angle_alpha   90.00
_cell.angle_beta   90.00
_cell.angle_gamma   90.00
#
_symmetry.space_group_name_H-M   'P 1'
#
loop_
_entity.id
_entity.type
_entity.pdbx_description
1 polymer ?
#
loop_
_entity_poly.entity_id
_entity_poly.type
_entity_poly.pdbx_seq_one_letter_code
_entity_poly.pdbx_strand_id
1 'polypeptide(L)'
;PPALYAHALNVQGRCLYDVILYRLHRSTAEEPHILLECDSSMLDSIQKHLKLYKIRRKVTIAPCPELSLWAVIPGEHPGDASSLPKCADQALLLTPDPRAEVMGWRLIAKKGANLSEIIPGSQVGDVQDYHRHRYKQGIPEGVKDLPPGVALPLESNLAFMNGISFTKGCYIGQELTARTHHMGVIRKRLLPVSFPAPLPTHGIPEGAEILTESGKPAGKFRAGGGGVGIALLRLAHLKEPLCINLGGEKVKLSAATPEWWPKPAAK
;
A
#
# COMPACT_ATOMS: atom_id res chain seq x y z
N PRO A 1 -18.48 4.48 0.28
CA PRO A 1 -17.32 5.42 0.19
C PRO A 1 -16.95 5.61 -1.28
N PRO A 2 -16.34 6.75 -1.67
CA PRO A 2 -15.88 7.00 -3.04
C PRO A 2 -14.71 6.11 -3.46
N ALA A 3 -13.85 5.70 -2.52
CA ALA A 3 -12.74 4.78 -2.74
C ALA A 3 -12.70 3.67 -1.68
N LEU A 4 -12.12 2.52 -2.03
CA LEU A 4 -11.85 1.39 -1.14
C LEU A 4 -10.50 0.77 -1.47
N TYR A 5 -9.69 0.48 -0.45
CA TYR A 5 -8.52 -0.39 -0.61
C TYR A 5 -8.94 -1.85 -0.51
N ALA A 6 -8.28 -2.74 -1.24
CA ALA A 6 -8.48 -4.18 -1.12
C ALA A 6 -7.26 -4.95 -1.64
N HIS A 7 -7.16 -6.22 -1.26
CA HIS A 7 -6.30 -7.19 -1.95
C HIS A 7 -7.15 -8.21 -2.71
N ALA A 8 -6.74 -8.56 -3.92
CA ALA A 8 -7.18 -9.79 -4.55
C ALA A 8 -6.29 -10.93 -4.02
N LEU A 9 -6.91 -11.99 -3.49
CA LEU A 9 -6.18 -13.11 -2.92
C LEU A 9 -6.25 -14.34 -3.84
N ASN A 10 -5.26 -15.22 -3.75
CA ASN A 10 -5.37 -16.57 -4.27
C ASN A 10 -6.15 -17.50 -3.32
N VAL A 11 -6.45 -18.70 -3.78
CA VAL A 11 -7.22 -19.71 -3.00
C VAL A 11 -6.52 -20.12 -1.71
N GLN A 12 -5.21 -19.91 -1.60
CA GLN A 12 -4.46 -20.17 -0.38
C GLN A 12 -4.40 -18.94 0.56
N GLY A 13 -5.09 -17.84 0.25
CA GLY A 13 -5.17 -16.64 1.10
C GLY A 13 -3.96 -15.70 1.02
N ARG A 14 -3.19 -15.73 -0.08
CA ARG A 14 -2.01 -14.87 -0.29
C ARG A 14 -2.37 -13.76 -1.27
N CYS A 15 -1.84 -12.57 -1.05
CA CYS A 15 -2.08 -11.42 -1.91
C CYS A 15 -1.52 -11.67 -3.31
N LEU A 16 -2.35 -11.43 -4.33
CA LEU A 16 -1.94 -11.38 -5.73
C LEU A 16 -1.74 -9.94 -6.19
N TYR A 17 -2.70 -9.07 -5.85
CA TYR A 17 -2.73 -7.68 -6.26
C TYR A 17 -3.27 -6.84 -5.10
N ASP A 18 -2.59 -5.76 -4.77
CA ASP A 18 -3.18 -4.64 -4.06
C ASP A 18 -3.88 -3.71 -5.05
N VAL A 19 -5.08 -3.26 -4.68
CA VAL A 19 -5.92 -2.46 -5.55
C VAL A 19 -6.62 -1.35 -4.77
N ILE A 20 -6.83 -0.22 -5.43
CA ILE A 20 -7.79 0.79 -4.98
C ILE A 20 -8.97 0.81 -5.96
N LEU A 21 -10.17 0.65 -5.43
CA LEU A 21 -11.42 0.64 -6.16
C LEU A 21 -12.10 1.99 -6.01
N TYR A 22 -12.48 2.62 -7.12
CA TYR A 22 -13.15 3.91 -7.15
C TYR A 22 -14.54 3.79 -7.71
N ARG A 23 -15.53 4.29 -6.96
CA ARG A 23 -16.92 4.29 -7.39
C ARG A 23 -17.22 5.59 -8.15
N LEU A 24 -17.55 5.50 -9.43
CA LEU A 24 -17.89 6.66 -10.27
C LEU A 24 -19.37 7.00 -10.27
N HIS A 25 -20.24 6.00 -10.08
CA HIS A 25 -21.69 6.22 -10.01
C HIS A 25 -22.09 6.88 -8.68
N ARG A 26 -23.05 7.80 -8.74
CA ARG A 26 -23.48 8.61 -7.59
C ARG A 26 -24.67 7.99 -6.86
N SER A 27 -25.55 7.33 -7.60
CA SER A 27 -26.77 6.70 -7.09
C SER A 27 -26.84 5.21 -7.43
N THR A 28 -27.69 4.47 -6.73
CA THR A 28 -27.96 3.05 -7.02
C THR A 28 -28.84 2.83 -8.26
N ALA A 29 -29.37 3.91 -8.85
CA ALA A 29 -30.15 3.87 -10.08
C ALA A 29 -29.27 3.94 -11.34
N GLU A 30 -28.03 4.44 -11.20
CA GLU A 30 -27.04 4.46 -12.28
C GLU A 30 -26.40 3.08 -12.48
N GLU A 31 -25.97 2.80 -13.71
CA GLU A 31 -25.19 1.60 -13.99
C GLU A 31 -23.89 1.59 -13.17
N PRO A 32 -23.54 0.48 -12.50
CA PRO A 32 -22.33 0.42 -11.69
C PRO A 32 -21.07 0.61 -12.55
N HIS A 33 -20.42 1.76 -12.36
CA HIS A 33 -19.12 2.06 -12.96
C HIS A 33 -18.04 2.19 -11.88
N ILE A 34 -16.99 1.37 -11.99
CA ILE A 34 -15.88 1.28 -11.02
C ILE A 34 -14.56 1.34 -11.77
N LEU A 35 -13.64 2.19 -11.31
CA LEU A 35 -12.23 2.12 -11.71
C LEU A 35 -11.45 1.27 -10.72
N LEU A 36 -10.46 0.54 -11.21
CA LEU A 36 -9.56 -0.28 -10.41
C LEU A 36 -8.12 0.19 -10.69
N GLU A 37 -7.49 0.79 -9.69
CA GLU A 37 -6.05 1.05 -9.65
C GLU A 37 -5.31 -0.25 -9.29
N CYS A 38 -4.23 -0.53 -10.00
CA CYS A 38 -3.32 -1.64 -9.74
C CYS A 38 -1.89 -1.30 -10.20
N ASP A 39 -0.91 -2.10 -9.77
CA ASP A 39 0.45 -2.02 -10.28
C ASP A 39 0.47 -2.21 -11.81
N SER A 40 1.08 -1.25 -12.52
CA SER A 40 1.14 -1.25 -13.99
C SER A 40 1.77 -2.52 -14.59
N SER A 41 2.74 -3.13 -13.89
CA SER A 41 3.37 -4.38 -14.32
C SER A 41 2.42 -5.59 -14.27
N MET A 42 1.29 -5.47 -13.56
CA MET A 42 0.31 -6.54 -13.38
C MET A 42 -0.97 -6.34 -14.20
N LEU A 43 -1.05 -5.30 -15.05
CA LEU A 43 -2.26 -4.97 -15.81
C LEU A 43 -2.83 -6.16 -16.60
N ASP A 44 -1.99 -6.87 -17.35
CA ASP A 44 -2.42 -8.04 -18.13
C ASP A 44 -2.85 -9.20 -17.23
N SER A 45 -2.12 -9.42 -16.13
CA SER A 45 -2.37 -10.49 -15.17
C SER A 45 -3.71 -10.29 -14.45
N ILE A 46 -3.99 -9.07 -13.99
CA ILE A 46 -5.27 -8.76 -13.33
C ILE A 46 -6.43 -8.82 -14.31
N GLN A 47 -6.26 -8.36 -15.55
CA GLN A 47 -7.29 -8.48 -16.59
C GLN A 47 -7.63 -9.95 -16.89
N LYS A 48 -6.62 -10.81 -17.05
CA LYS A 48 -6.81 -12.26 -17.24
C LYS A 48 -7.52 -12.88 -16.04
N HIS A 49 -7.09 -12.52 -14.83
CA HIS A 49 -7.69 -13.01 -13.59
C HIS A 49 -9.18 -12.62 -13.48
N LEU A 50 -9.53 -11.35 -13.71
CA LEU A 50 -10.92 -10.89 -13.68
C LEU A 50 -11.78 -11.54 -14.77
N LYS A 51 -11.23 -11.74 -15.98
CA LYS A 51 -11.92 -12.42 -17.08
C LYS A 51 -12.25 -13.88 -16.77
N LEU A 52 -11.39 -14.58 -16.02
CA LEU A 52 -11.66 -15.95 -15.56
C LEU A 52 -12.95 -16.04 -14.72
N TYR A 53 -13.20 -15.05 -13.86
CA TYR A 53 -14.38 -15.02 -12.98
C TYR A 53 -15.59 -14.29 -13.57
N LYS A 54 -15.46 -13.70 -14.78
CA LYS A 54 -16.55 -13.00 -15.48
C LYS A 54 -17.59 -13.95 -16.12
N ILE A 55 -17.36 -15.26 -16.19
CA ILE A 55 -18.23 -16.20 -16.91
C ILE A 55 -19.71 -16.00 -16.53
N ARG A 56 -20.56 -15.75 -17.54
CA ARG A 56 -22.00 -15.45 -17.42
C ARG A 56 -22.35 -14.18 -16.62
N ARG A 57 -21.41 -13.25 -16.43
CA ARG A 57 -21.65 -11.92 -15.82
C ARG A 57 -21.65 -10.83 -16.88
N LYS A 58 -22.64 -9.92 -16.80
CA LYS A 58 -22.74 -8.71 -17.63
C LYS A 58 -21.81 -7.61 -17.08
N VAL A 59 -20.51 -7.77 -17.27
CA VAL A 59 -19.49 -6.80 -16.82
C VAL A 59 -18.49 -6.56 -17.93
N THR A 60 -18.18 -5.32 -18.27
CA THR A 60 -17.10 -4.97 -19.21
C THR A 60 -15.83 -4.64 -18.45
N ILE A 61 -14.68 -5.14 -18.91
CA ILE A 61 -13.37 -4.92 -18.29
C ILE A 61 -12.45 -4.42 -19.40
N ALA A 62 -11.97 -3.20 -19.27
CA ALA A 62 -11.09 -2.54 -20.23
C ALA A 62 -10.03 -1.70 -19.48
N PRO A 63 -8.83 -1.52 -20.05
CA PRO A 63 -7.88 -0.54 -19.55
C PRO A 63 -8.36 0.88 -19.88
N CYS A 64 -7.91 1.86 -19.10
CA CYS A 64 -8.25 3.28 -19.28
C CYS A 64 -6.99 4.13 -19.57
N PRO A 65 -6.34 3.97 -20.74
CA PRO A 65 -5.11 4.70 -21.08
C PRO A 65 -5.30 6.22 -21.25
N GLU A 66 -6.54 6.68 -21.37
CA GLU A 66 -6.96 8.08 -21.44
C GLU A 66 -6.96 8.78 -20.08
N LEU A 67 -6.81 8.03 -18.99
CA LEU A 67 -6.75 8.56 -17.63
C LEU A 67 -5.32 8.58 -17.11
N SER A 68 -5.07 9.46 -16.14
CA SER A 68 -3.85 9.51 -15.35
C SER A 68 -4.19 9.51 -13.88
N LEU A 69 -3.41 8.75 -13.11
CA LEU A 69 -3.55 8.59 -11.67
C LEU A 69 -2.41 9.34 -10.98
N TRP A 70 -2.75 10.13 -9.97
CA TRP A 70 -1.83 10.94 -9.20
C TRP A 70 -2.08 10.77 -7.70
N ALA A 71 -1.00 10.92 -6.92
CA ALA A 71 -1.07 11.07 -5.48
C ALA A 71 -0.84 12.54 -5.13
N VAL A 72 -1.65 13.08 -4.23
CA VAL A 72 -1.49 14.42 -3.67
C VAL A 72 -1.10 14.23 -2.22
N ILE A 73 0.15 14.52 -1.89
CA ILE A 73 0.69 14.37 -0.54
C ILE A 73 0.63 15.75 0.13
N PRO A 74 0.17 15.87 1.39
CA PRO A 74 0.26 17.11 2.12
C PRO A 74 1.73 17.58 2.24
N GLY A 75 1.96 18.89 2.20
CA GLY A 75 3.28 19.47 2.45
C GLY A 75 3.77 19.17 3.87
N GLU A 76 5.08 19.28 4.10
CA GLU A 76 5.68 19.03 5.43
C GLU A 76 5.39 20.16 6.46
N HIS A 77 4.70 21.23 6.06
CA HIS A 77 4.42 22.38 6.94
C HIS A 77 3.13 22.21 7.77
N PRO A 78 3.17 22.49 9.09
CA PRO A 78 1.97 22.51 9.93
C PRO A 78 1.00 23.60 9.46
N GLY A 79 -0.16 23.20 8.93
CA GLY A 79 -1.21 24.10 8.44
C GLY A 79 -1.74 23.78 7.03
N ASP A 80 -0.98 23.03 6.23
CA ASP A 80 -1.36 22.64 4.87
C ASP A 80 -2.38 21.49 4.82
N ALA A 81 -2.54 20.78 5.94
CA ALA A 81 -3.45 19.65 6.07
C ALA A 81 -4.75 20.09 6.75
N SER A 82 -5.77 20.46 5.99
CA SER A 82 -7.17 20.34 6.47
C SER A 82 -8.26 20.69 5.46
N SER A 83 -7.97 21.33 4.32
CA SER A 83 -9.00 21.61 3.32
C SER A 83 -8.56 21.26 1.91
N LEU A 84 -9.33 20.36 1.29
CA LEU A 84 -9.25 20.03 -0.12
C LEU A 84 -9.43 21.32 -0.95
N PRO A 85 -8.53 21.63 -1.90
CA PRO A 85 -8.80 22.69 -2.86
C PRO A 85 -10.06 22.34 -3.66
N LYS A 86 -10.87 23.36 -3.98
CA LYS A 86 -12.05 23.20 -4.85
C LYS A 86 -11.61 22.53 -6.15
N CYS A 87 -12.07 21.31 -6.37
CA CYS A 87 -11.77 20.54 -7.56
C CYS A 87 -12.34 21.25 -8.79
N ALA A 88 -11.48 21.59 -9.77
CA ALA A 88 -11.93 22.06 -11.08
C ALA A 88 -12.63 20.93 -11.87
N ASP A 89 -13.45 21.30 -12.86
CA ASP A 89 -14.22 20.38 -13.73
C ASP A 89 -13.35 19.37 -14.53
N GLN A 90 -12.02 19.51 -14.47
CA GLN A 90 -11.07 18.66 -15.20
C GLN A 90 -10.69 17.37 -14.46
N ALA A 91 -10.93 17.26 -13.15
CA ALA A 91 -10.72 15.99 -12.45
C ALA A 91 -11.94 15.08 -12.62
N LEU A 92 -11.68 13.80 -12.90
CA LEU A 92 -12.72 12.78 -12.84
C LEU A 92 -13.05 12.44 -11.38
N LEU A 93 -12.03 12.38 -10.53
CA LEU A 93 -12.19 12.06 -9.11
C LEU A 93 -11.03 12.64 -8.30
N LEU A 94 -11.35 13.25 -7.16
CA LEU A 94 -10.38 13.62 -6.12
C LEU A 94 -10.94 13.12 -4.78
N THR A 95 -10.21 12.25 -4.10
CA THR A 95 -10.71 11.57 -2.90
C THR A 95 -9.58 11.25 -1.92
N PRO A 96 -9.82 11.25 -0.60
CA PRO A 96 -8.81 10.80 0.36
C PRO A 96 -8.30 9.38 0.02
N ASP A 97 -7.02 9.14 0.25
CA ASP A 97 -6.46 7.79 0.10
C ASP A 97 -7.15 6.86 1.12
N PRO A 98 -7.76 5.75 0.67
CA PRO A 98 -8.56 4.90 1.55
C PRO A 98 -7.74 4.09 2.55
N ARG A 99 -6.40 4.04 2.41
CA ARG A 99 -5.52 3.25 3.26
C ARG A 99 -5.27 3.93 4.60
N ALA A 100 -4.82 5.18 4.58
CA ALA A 100 -4.49 5.96 5.76
C ALA A 100 -4.47 7.46 5.42
N GLU A 101 -4.90 8.30 6.34
CA GLU A 101 -4.93 9.76 6.16
C GLU A 101 -3.55 10.35 5.82
N VAL A 102 -2.48 9.78 6.38
CA VAL A 102 -1.10 10.18 6.10
C VAL A 102 -0.71 10.07 4.62
N MET A 103 -1.46 9.32 3.80
CA MET A 103 -1.23 9.19 2.37
C MET A 103 -1.86 10.32 1.53
N GLY A 104 -2.60 11.24 2.14
CA GLY A 104 -3.21 12.37 1.45
C GLY A 104 -4.37 11.95 0.55
N TRP A 105 -4.32 12.31 -0.72
CA TRP A 105 -5.41 12.12 -1.67
C TRP A 105 -4.98 11.39 -2.94
N ARG A 106 -5.95 10.71 -3.55
CA ARG A 106 -5.89 10.15 -4.89
C ARG A 106 -6.62 11.06 -5.87
N LEU A 107 -5.95 11.41 -6.96
CA LEU A 107 -6.49 12.20 -8.06
C LEU A 107 -6.51 11.35 -9.33
N ILE A 108 -7.67 11.26 -9.97
CA ILE A 108 -7.82 10.70 -11.31
C ILE A 108 -8.26 11.83 -12.23
N ALA A 109 -7.46 12.10 -13.26
CA ALA A 109 -7.70 13.14 -14.25
C ALA A 109 -7.52 12.60 -15.66
N LYS A 110 -8.03 13.33 -16.66
CA LYS A 110 -7.71 13.03 -18.07
C LYS A 110 -6.20 13.12 -18.27
N LYS A 111 -5.64 12.22 -19.08
CA LYS A 111 -4.23 12.26 -19.44
C LYS A 111 -3.89 13.60 -20.11
N GLY A 112 -2.84 14.26 -19.64
CA GLY A 112 -2.43 15.59 -20.11
C GLY A 112 -3.21 16.77 -19.51
N ALA A 113 -4.09 16.54 -18.52
CA ALA A 113 -4.75 17.62 -17.80
C ALA A 113 -3.74 18.52 -17.05
N ASN A 114 -4.08 19.80 -16.91
CA ASN A 114 -3.24 20.76 -16.21
C ASN A 114 -3.43 20.62 -14.68
N LEU A 115 -2.48 19.95 -14.02
CA LEU A 115 -2.58 19.63 -12.60
C LEU A 115 -2.62 20.89 -11.71
N SER A 116 -1.93 21.97 -12.09
CA SER A 116 -1.96 23.21 -11.31
C SER A 116 -3.31 23.93 -11.37
N GLU A 117 -4.12 23.67 -12.39
CA GLU A 117 -5.51 24.17 -12.45
C GLU A 117 -6.44 23.30 -11.60
N ILE A 118 -6.22 21.99 -11.55
CA ILE A 118 -7.03 21.06 -10.74
C ILE A 118 -6.75 21.26 -9.25
N ILE A 119 -5.48 21.46 -8.88
CA ILE A 119 -5.01 21.66 -7.51
C ILE A 119 -4.14 22.92 -7.48
N PRO A 120 -4.76 24.12 -7.36
CA PRO A 120 -4.01 25.37 -7.27
C PRO A 120 -2.99 25.37 -6.13
N GLY A 121 -1.79 25.86 -6.41
CA GLY A 121 -0.67 25.88 -5.44
C GLY A 121 0.08 24.55 -5.28
N SER A 122 -0.33 23.50 -5.99
CA SER A 122 0.44 22.27 -6.04
C SER A 122 1.65 22.38 -6.98
N GLN A 123 2.64 21.51 -6.73
CA GLN A 123 3.79 21.29 -7.59
C GLN A 123 3.89 19.82 -7.94
N VAL A 124 4.32 19.52 -9.16
CA VAL A 124 4.60 18.14 -9.58
C VAL A 124 5.91 17.71 -8.93
N GLY A 125 5.83 16.75 -8.00
CA GLY A 125 7.00 16.18 -7.32
C GLY A 125 7.61 14.98 -8.06
N ASP A 126 8.77 14.51 -7.58
CA ASP A 126 9.38 13.26 -8.04
C ASP A 126 8.63 12.06 -7.46
N VAL A 127 8.42 11.02 -8.28
CA VAL A 127 7.85 9.74 -7.83
C VAL A 127 8.67 9.09 -6.72
N GLN A 128 9.99 9.33 -6.67
CA GLN A 128 10.84 8.85 -5.59
C GLN A 128 10.52 9.49 -4.24
N ASP A 129 10.03 10.73 -4.23
CA ASP A 129 9.59 11.40 -3.00
C ASP A 129 8.30 10.77 -2.48
N TYR A 130 7.38 10.40 -3.38
CA TYR A 130 6.20 9.62 -3.05
C TYR A 130 6.55 8.25 -2.45
N HIS A 131 7.49 7.52 -3.06
CA HIS A 131 7.94 6.23 -2.53
C HIS A 131 8.62 6.39 -1.16
N ARG A 132 9.48 7.41 -0.99
CA ARG A 132 10.11 7.72 0.29
C ARG A 132 9.07 8.04 1.37
N HIS A 133 8.02 8.79 1.04
CA HIS A 133 6.90 9.06 1.93
C HIS A 133 6.20 7.77 2.35
N ARG A 134 5.79 6.92 1.40
CA ARG A 134 5.18 5.62 1.69
C ARG A 134 6.04 4.76 2.61
N TYR A 135 7.34 4.66 2.34
CA TYR A 135 8.27 3.87 3.15
C TYR A 135 8.42 4.41 4.56
N LYS A 136 8.52 5.74 4.75
CA LYS A 136 8.50 6.37 6.08
C LYS A 136 7.21 6.05 6.85
N GLN A 137 6.07 6.07 6.16
CA GLN A 137 4.76 5.76 6.75
C GLN A 137 4.46 4.27 6.90
N GLY A 138 5.32 3.39 6.37
CA GLY A 138 5.10 1.94 6.40
C GLY A 138 3.92 1.45 5.55
N ILE A 139 3.60 2.17 4.46
CA ILE A 139 2.50 1.84 3.54
C ILE A 139 3.06 1.02 2.35
N PRO A 140 2.79 -0.29 2.28
CA PRO A 140 3.21 -1.10 1.14
C PRO A 140 2.32 -0.82 -0.08
N GLU A 141 2.93 -0.77 -1.26
CA GLU A 141 2.24 -0.62 -2.54
C GLU A 141 2.99 -1.31 -3.68
N GLY A 142 2.26 -2.06 -4.50
CA GLY A 142 2.80 -2.72 -5.69
C GLY A 142 3.63 -3.98 -5.41
N VAL A 143 4.12 -4.59 -6.49
CA VAL A 143 4.62 -5.98 -6.47
C VAL A 143 5.91 -6.19 -5.69
N LYS A 144 6.75 -5.15 -5.54
CA LYS A 144 7.99 -5.24 -4.76
C LYS A 144 7.70 -5.30 -3.26
N ASP A 145 6.77 -4.46 -2.82
CA ASP A 145 6.33 -4.38 -1.42
C ASP A 145 5.46 -5.60 -1.06
N LEU A 146 4.64 -6.05 -2.01
CA LEU A 146 3.66 -7.14 -1.88
C LEU A 146 3.84 -8.22 -2.96
N PRO A 147 4.87 -9.09 -2.85
CA PRO A 147 5.14 -10.08 -3.89
C PRO A 147 3.95 -11.02 -4.12
N PRO A 148 3.43 -11.12 -5.37
CA PRO A 148 2.25 -11.91 -5.68
C PRO A 148 2.38 -13.38 -5.29
N GLY A 149 1.37 -13.92 -4.60
CA GLY A 149 1.34 -15.29 -4.13
C GLY A 149 2.20 -15.58 -2.89
N VAL A 150 2.97 -14.61 -2.41
CA VAL A 150 3.86 -14.74 -1.25
C VAL A 150 3.38 -13.88 -0.07
N ALA A 151 3.01 -12.63 -0.32
CA ALA A 151 2.60 -11.71 0.73
C ALA A 151 1.31 -12.19 1.43
N LEU A 152 1.32 -12.18 2.77
CA LEU A 152 0.13 -12.48 3.58
C LEU A 152 -0.61 -11.18 3.91
N PRO A 153 -1.93 -11.08 3.69
CA PRO A 153 -2.67 -9.82 3.81
C PRO A 153 -2.58 -9.22 5.22
N LEU A 154 -2.70 -10.03 6.27
CA LEU A 154 -2.66 -9.56 7.65
C LEU A 154 -1.24 -9.21 8.14
N GLU A 155 -0.21 -9.89 7.65
CA GLU A 155 1.19 -9.48 7.86
C GLU A 155 1.51 -8.19 7.09
N SER A 156 0.79 -7.93 5.99
CA SER A 156 0.90 -6.72 5.17
C SER A 156 0.04 -5.57 5.67
N ASN A 157 -0.52 -5.67 6.89
CA ASN A 157 -1.34 -4.64 7.53
C ASN A 157 -2.65 -4.30 6.80
N LEU A 158 -3.20 -5.21 5.98
CA LEU A 158 -4.44 -4.97 5.22
C LEU A 158 -5.61 -4.53 6.11
N ALA A 159 -5.72 -5.09 7.31
CA ALA A 159 -6.72 -4.70 8.30
C ALA A 159 -6.52 -3.29 8.87
N PHE A 160 -5.27 -2.84 9.01
CA PHE A 160 -4.97 -1.48 9.48
C PHE A 160 -5.20 -0.44 8.37
N MET A 161 -5.11 -0.85 7.10
CA MET A 161 -5.33 0.01 5.93
C MET A 161 -6.75 -0.07 5.36
N ASN A 162 -7.75 -0.41 6.19
CA ASN A 162 -9.17 -0.50 5.78
C ASN A 162 -9.46 -1.44 4.59
N GLY A 163 -8.57 -2.40 4.31
CA GLY A 163 -8.62 -3.19 3.08
C GLY A 163 -9.31 -4.54 3.18
N ILE A 164 -9.93 -4.84 4.32
CA ILE A 164 -10.64 -6.09 4.56
C ILE A 164 -11.88 -5.85 5.41
N SER A 165 -12.98 -6.51 5.03
CA SER A 165 -14.18 -6.62 5.86
C SER A 165 -14.31 -8.05 6.35
N PHE A 166 -14.51 -8.20 7.67
CA PHE A 166 -14.78 -9.50 8.30
C PHE A 166 -16.29 -9.82 8.39
N THR A 167 -17.14 -8.89 7.95
CA THR A 167 -18.60 -9.00 8.00
C THR A 167 -19.24 -9.13 6.61
N LYS A 168 -18.45 -9.04 5.53
CA LYS A 168 -18.93 -9.24 4.15
C LYS A 168 -19.15 -10.73 3.83
N GLY A 169 -19.87 -10.96 2.73
CA GLY A 169 -20.04 -12.30 2.15
C GLY A 169 -18.75 -12.91 1.61
N CYS A 170 -18.89 -14.13 1.08
CA CYS A 170 -17.77 -14.98 0.67
C CYS A 170 -16.84 -14.34 -0.38
N TYR A 171 -15.53 -14.53 -0.23
CA TYR A 171 -14.51 -14.13 -1.21
C TYR A 171 -13.34 -15.13 -1.22
N ILE A 172 -12.54 -15.12 -2.29
CA ILE A 172 -11.42 -16.06 -2.46
C ILE A 172 -10.37 -15.83 -1.36
N GLY A 173 -9.95 -16.90 -0.69
CA GLY A 173 -8.93 -16.84 0.36
C GLY A 173 -9.44 -16.34 1.71
N GLN A 174 -10.77 -16.26 1.90
CA GLN A 174 -11.39 -15.80 3.14
C GLN A 174 -11.07 -16.71 4.33
N GLU A 175 -11.09 -18.03 4.16
CA GLU A 175 -11.03 -18.99 5.26
C GLU A 175 -9.73 -18.86 6.06
N LEU A 176 -8.59 -18.76 5.36
CA LEU A 176 -7.30 -18.55 6.02
C LEU A 176 -7.26 -17.17 6.70
N THR A 177 -7.70 -16.14 5.99
CA THR A 177 -7.64 -14.76 6.47
C THR A 177 -8.50 -14.54 7.72
N ALA A 178 -9.73 -15.05 7.72
CA ALA A 178 -10.64 -15.00 8.86
C ALA A 178 -10.11 -15.83 10.04
N ARG A 179 -9.59 -17.04 9.78
CA ARG A 179 -9.00 -17.88 10.84
C ARG A 179 -7.82 -17.16 11.52
N THR A 180 -6.92 -16.58 10.73
CA THR A 180 -5.78 -15.83 11.29
C THR A 180 -6.24 -14.59 12.07
N HIS A 181 -7.31 -13.92 11.65
CA HIS A 181 -7.86 -12.78 12.39
C HIS A 181 -8.48 -13.19 13.74
N HIS A 182 -9.31 -14.23 13.77
CA HIS A 182 -10.08 -14.61 14.96
C HIS A 182 -9.31 -15.48 15.95
N MET A 183 -8.43 -16.34 15.46
CA MET A 183 -7.73 -17.35 16.28
C MET A 183 -6.21 -17.17 16.26
N GLY A 184 -5.69 -16.37 15.33
CA GLY A 184 -4.25 -16.24 15.10
C GLY A 184 -3.65 -15.07 15.85
N VAL A 185 -2.41 -15.25 16.30
CA VAL A 185 -1.55 -14.13 16.70
C VAL A 185 -0.71 -13.73 15.48
N ILE A 186 -0.89 -12.50 15.00
CA ILE A 186 -0.04 -11.94 13.94
C ILE A 186 1.33 -11.64 14.55
N ARG A 187 2.31 -12.51 14.29
CA ARG A 187 3.67 -12.40 14.87
C ARG A 187 4.62 -11.57 14.02
N LYS A 188 4.33 -11.37 12.74
CA LYS A 188 5.14 -10.57 11.82
C LYS A 188 4.28 -9.52 11.14
N ARG A 189 4.86 -8.34 10.90
CA ARG A 189 4.24 -7.26 10.12
C ARG A 189 5.25 -6.60 9.20
N LEU A 190 4.78 -6.03 8.09
CA LEU A 190 5.52 -5.02 7.34
C LEU A 190 5.62 -3.76 8.20
N LEU A 191 6.84 -3.28 8.42
CA LEU A 191 7.14 -2.13 9.25
C LEU A 191 8.12 -1.21 8.51
N PRO A 192 8.00 0.12 8.67
CA PRO A 192 8.99 1.05 8.16
C PRO A 192 10.34 0.79 8.84
N VAL A 193 11.41 0.83 8.06
CA VAL A 193 12.79 0.74 8.53
C VAL A 193 13.61 1.90 7.99
N SER A 194 14.58 2.33 8.78
CA SER A 194 15.55 3.35 8.40
C SER A 194 16.98 2.87 8.68
N PHE A 195 17.88 3.34 7.82
CA PHE A 195 19.30 3.00 7.87
C PHE A 195 20.11 4.28 8.12
N PRO A 196 21.08 4.27 9.05
CA PRO A 196 22.01 5.37 9.21
C PRO A 196 22.87 5.50 7.95
N ALA A 197 23.14 6.74 7.53
CA ALA A 197 24.05 7.00 6.42
C ALA A 197 25.51 6.76 6.83
N PRO A 198 26.40 6.38 5.89
CA PRO A 198 26.12 6.10 4.47
C PRO A 198 25.56 4.68 4.25
N LEU A 199 24.67 4.54 3.27
CA LEU A 199 24.24 3.24 2.78
C LEU A 199 25.29 2.62 1.84
N PRO A 200 25.34 1.27 1.73
CA PRO A 200 26.15 0.62 0.70
C PRO A 200 25.76 1.10 -0.71
N THR A 201 26.74 1.22 -1.60
CA THR A 201 26.57 1.74 -2.98
C THR A 201 25.50 1.00 -3.78
N HIS A 202 25.33 -0.30 -3.54
CA HIS A 202 24.35 -1.15 -4.24
C HIS A 202 22.98 -1.22 -3.53
N GLY A 203 22.79 -0.49 -2.44
CA GLY A 203 21.58 -0.54 -1.62
C GLY A 203 21.47 -1.83 -0.80
N ILE A 204 20.28 -2.07 -0.26
CA ILE A 204 19.96 -3.28 0.52
C ILE A 204 19.23 -4.26 -0.40
N PRO A 205 19.72 -5.50 -0.57
CA PRO A 205 19.05 -6.49 -1.42
C PRO A 205 17.65 -6.85 -0.90
N GLU A 206 16.69 -7.00 -1.81
CA GLU A 206 15.36 -7.51 -1.47
C GLU A 206 15.49 -8.91 -0.83
N GLY A 207 14.78 -9.14 0.28
CA GLY A 207 14.84 -10.40 1.02
C GLY A 207 16.06 -10.57 1.92
N ALA A 208 16.97 -9.59 2.00
CA ALA A 208 18.10 -9.63 2.92
C ALA A 208 17.64 -9.90 4.36
N GLU A 209 18.32 -10.83 5.04
CA GLU A 209 17.94 -11.25 6.38
C GLU A 209 18.27 -10.17 7.40
N ILE A 210 17.29 -9.87 8.25
CA ILE A 210 17.44 -8.94 9.36
C ILE A 210 17.59 -9.77 10.62
N LEU A 211 18.66 -9.48 11.38
CA LEU A 211 19.03 -10.17 12.60
C LEU A 211 18.99 -9.19 13.78
N THR A 212 18.77 -9.72 14.98
CA THR A 212 19.11 -9.01 16.22
C THR A 212 20.64 -8.93 16.35
N GLU A 213 21.16 -8.02 17.19
CA GLU A 213 22.62 -7.99 17.48
C GLU A 213 23.16 -9.32 18.04
N SER A 214 22.30 -10.10 18.72
CA SER A 214 22.61 -11.46 19.19
C SER A 214 22.56 -12.55 18.10
N GLY A 215 22.33 -12.17 16.84
CA GLY A 215 22.32 -13.07 15.69
C GLY A 215 21.01 -13.86 15.49
N LYS A 216 19.92 -13.50 16.17
CA LYS A 216 18.63 -14.19 16.01
C LYS A 216 17.89 -13.66 14.78
N PRO A 217 17.21 -14.51 13.99
CA PRO A 217 16.39 -14.07 12.87
C PRO A 217 15.22 -13.18 13.28
N ALA A 218 15.28 -11.90 12.92
CA ALA A 218 14.27 -10.89 13.24
C ALA A 218 13.31 -10.61 12.07
N GLY A 219 13.73 -10.84 10.82
CA GLY A 219 12.86 -10.64 9.67
C GLY A 219 13.60 -10.59 8.34
N LYS A 220 12.97 -9.99 7.32
CA LYS A 220 13.58 -9.78 6.00
C LYS A 220 13.26 -8.39 5.48
N PHE A 221 14.25 -7.73 4.90
CA PHE A 221 14.05 -6.51 4.14
C PHE A 221 13.16 -6.79 2.93
N ARG A 222 12.23 -5.87 2.62
CA ARG A 222 11.29 -6.05 1.51
C ARG A 222 11.68 -5.16 0.33
N ALA A 223 11.63 -3.85 0.53
CA ALA A 223 11.91 -2.86 -0.49
C ALA A 223 12.21 -1.51 0.17
N GLY A 224 12.89 -0.61 -0.54
CA GLY A 224 13.24 0.71 -0.04
C GLY A 224 14.17 1.47 -0.97
N GLY A 225 14.55 2.67 -0.55
CA GLY A 225 15.47 3.56 -1.25
C GLY A 225 15.80 4.77 -0.38
N GLY A 226 16.98 5.38 -0.61
CA GLY A 226 17.35 6.65 0.05
C GLY A 226 17.37 6.60 1.59
N GLY A 227 17.83 5.49 2.19
CA GLY A 227 17.95 5.36 3.65
C GLY A 227 16.69 4.85 4.36
N VAL A 228 15.57 4.66 3.65
CA VAL A 228 14.32 4.16 4.21
C VAL A 228 13.77 2.98 3.42
N GLY A 229 12.90 2.20 4.03
CA GLY A 229 12.22 1.10 3.36
C GLY A 229 11.16 0.48 4.25
N ILE A 230 10.71 -0.70 3.85
CA ILE A 230 9.85 -1.57 4.65
C ILE A 230 10.50 -2.95 4.80
N ALA A 231 10.24 -3.59 5.94
CA ALA A 231 10.72 -4.93 6.23
C ALA A 231 9.62 -5.76 6.89
N LEU A 232 9.58 -7.06 6.58
CA LEU A 232 8.73 -8.00 7.28
C LEU A 232 9.45 -8.46 8.54
N LEU A 233 9.07 -7.89 9.69
CA LEU A 233 9.74 -8.10 10.97
C LEU A 233 8.85 -8.86 11.96
N ARG A 234 9.48 -9.66 12.81
CA ARG A 234 8.85 -10.28 13.98
C ARG A 234 8.62 -9.22 15.05
N LEU A 235 7.38 -9.08 15.50
CA LEU A 235 6.99 -8.08 16.50
C LEU A 235 7.72 -8.24 17.83
N ALA A 236 8.14 -9.47 18.18
CA ALA A 236 8.87 -9.77 19.41
C ALA A 236 10.24 -9.09 19.49
N HIS A 237 10.85 -8.77 18.35
CA HIS A 237 12.21 -8.20 18.27
C HIS A 237 12.22 -6.69 17.98
N LEU A 238 11.06 -6.04 17.95
CA LEU A 238 10.95 -4.63 17.56
C LEU A 238 11.70 -3.64 18.47
N LYS A 239 11.92 -4.02 19.73
CA LYS A 239 12.64 -3.21 20.71
C LYS A 239 14.13 -3.54 20.78
N GLU A 240 14.59 -4.53 20.03
CA GLU A 240 15.99 -4.94 20.00
C GLU A 240 16.73 -4.18 18.90
N PRO A 241 18.04 -3.93 19.06
CA PRO A 241 18.89 -3.44 17.97
C PRO A 241 18.92 -4.44 16.81
N LEU A 242 18.69 -3.95 15.59
CA LEU A 242 18.60 -4.75 14.37
C LEU A 242 19.76 -4.45 13.41
N CYS A 243 20.17 -5.46 12.66
CA CYS A 243 21.21 -5.34 11.64
C CYS A 243 20.95 -6.25 10.43
N ILE A 244 21.57 -5.91 9.31
CA ILE A 244 21.70 -6.75 8.11
C ILE A 244 23.19 -7.00 7.87
N ASN A 245 23.55 -8.21 7.46
CA ASN A 245 24.90 -8.51 7.01
C ASN A 245 24.99 -8.37 5.49
N LEU A 246 25.83 -7.46 5.01
CA LEU A 246 26.05 -7.19 3.58
C LEU A 246 27.54 -7.38 3.29
N GLY A 247 27.88 -8.47 2.59
CA GLY A 247 29.26 -8.73 2.20
C GLY A 247 30.26 -8.86 3.37
N GLY A 248 29.79 -9.23 4.56
CA GLY A 248 30.61 -9.32 5.78
C GLY A 248 30.52 -8.09 6.69
N GLU A 249 29.94 -6.98 6.21
CA GLU A 249 29.72 -5.78 7.00
C GLU A 249 28.32 -5.79 7.66
N LYS A 250 28.27 -5.45 8.94
CA LYS A 250 27.00 -5.29 9.67
C LYS A 250 26.49 -3.87 9.51
N VAL A 251 25.38 -3.72 8.81
CA VAL A 251 24.66 -2.44 8.68
C VAL A 251 23.52 -2.42 9.70
N LYS A 252 23.55 -1.44 10.60
CA LYS A 252 22.48 -1.24 11.60
C LYS A 252 21.22 -0.68 10.94
N LEU A 253 20.06 -0.98 11.51
CA LEU A 253 18.79 -0.34 11.14
C LEU A 253 17.89 -0.15 12.36
N SER A 254 16.96 0.78 12.24
CA SER A 254 15.85 0.93 13.18
C SER A 254 14.53 0.62 12.49
N ALA A 255 13.59 0.05 13.24
CA ALA A 255 12.21 -0.13 12.83
C ALA A 255 11.30 0.73 13.71
N ALA A 256 10.23 1.27 13.13
CA ALA A 256 9.26 2.06 13.87
C ALA A 256 7.85 1.50 13.70
N THR A 257 7.00 1.69 14.71
CA THR A 257 5.56 1.47 14.56
C THR A 257 4.94 2.75 13.98
N PRO A 258 4.25 2.69 12.83
CA PRO A 258 3.60 3.87 12.27
C PRO A 258 2.57 4.48 13.22
N GLU A 259 2.53 5.80 13.32
CA GLU A 259 1.66 6.52 14.26
C GLU A 259 0.16 6.36 13.95
N TRP A 260 -0.17 6.14 12.67
CA TRP A 260 -1.54 5.93 12.19
C TRP A 260 -2.08 4.53 12.48
N TRP A 261 -1.25 3.59 12.98
CA TRP A 261 -1.76 2.28 13.37
C TRP A 261 -2.79 2.41 14.50
N PRO A 262 -3.80 1.53 14.55
CA PRO A 262 -4.75 1.50 15.65
C PRO A 262 -4.01 1.39 16.99
N LYS A 263 -4.26 2.34 17.90
CA LYS A 263 -3.73 2.26 19.25
C LYS A 263 -4.35 1.05 19.95
N PRO A 264 -3.57 0.27 20.71
CA PRO A 264 -4.14 -0.76 21.57
C PRO A 264 -5.22 -0.12 22.43
N ALA A 265 -6.39 -0.76 22.55
CA ALA A 265 -7.38 -0.33 23.52
C ALA A 265 -6.69 -0.24 24.89
N ALA A 266 -6.78 0.92 25.55
CA ALA A 266 -6.32 1.05 26.92
C ALA A 266 -7.05 -0.02 27.73
N LYS A 267 -6.28 -0.91 28.36
CA LYS A 267 -6.82 -1.89 29.29
C LYS A 267 -7.26 -1.20 30.57
#